data_AF-A0A2V8RH34-F1
#
_entry.id   AF-A0A2V8RH34-F1
#
_cell.length_a   1.000
_cell.length_b   1.000
_cell.length_c   1.000
_cell.angle_alpha   90.00
_cell.angle_beta   90.00
_cell.angle_gamma   90.00
#
_symmetry.space_group_name_H-M   'P 1'
#
loop_
_entity.id
_entity.type
_entity.pdbx_description
1 polymer ?
#
loop_
_entity_poly.entity_id
_entity_poly.type
_entity_poly.pdbx_seq_one_letter_code
_entity_poly.pdbx_strand_id
1 'polypeptide(L)'
;MPKNVTRVTFDVIFLFERNLMRPNISRQTGFSLIEAIMVVAIVALVAAVAVPSLMGSKDAAEKAAIVVGLRSMHTDEIAFHTTRARYARLSELNEFSGSLYGDLYESTLRRRTWTFLMTPDPTNATLRTQYQILAYKMKNGRIISAFTIDQSGVVGTLLP
;
A
#
# COMPACT_ATOMS: atom_id res chain seq x y z
N MET A 1 -9.04 84.99 44.51
CA MET A 1 -9.24 83.53 44.68
C MET A 1 -10.66 83.20 44.21
N PRO A 2 -10.97 82.01 43.64
CA PRO A 2 -10.20 80.74 43.53
C PRO A 2 -9.62 80.55 42.10
N LYS A 3 -8.44 79.94 41.83
CA LYS A 3 -7.85 78.64 42.22
C LYS A 3 -8.70 77.44 41.82
N ASN A 4 -8.69 77.04 40.54
CA ASN A 4 -9.05 75.66 40.13
C ASN A 4 -8.69 75.25 38.69
N VAL A 5 -8.21 76.14 37.82
CA VAL A 5 -7.93 75.77 36.40
C VAL A 5 -6.56 75.09 36.23
N THR A 6 -5.59 75.35 37.12
CA THR A 6 -4.20 74.85 36.97
C THR A 6 -4.01 73.38 37.38
N ARG A 7 -4.94 72.77 38.15
CA ARG A 7 -4.85 71.34 38.51
C ARG A 7 -5.28 70.43 37.36
N VAL A 8 -6.26 70.84 36.57
CA VAL A 8 -6.81 70.00 35.50
C VAL A 8 -5.84 69.86 34.33
N THR A 9 -5.11 70.92 33.96
CA THR A 9 -4.12 70.85 32.87
C THR A 9 -2.87 70.04 33.22
N PHE A 10 -2.44 69.99 34.49
CA PHE A 10 -1.31 69.17 34.92
C PHE A 10 -1.67 67.67 34.96
N ASP A 11 -2.88 67.31 35.41
CA ASP A 11 -3.36 65.91 35.41
C ASP A 11 -3.53 65.35 33.98
N VAL A 12 -3.96 66.19 33.03
CA VAL A 12 -4.14 65.75 31.62
C VAL A 12 -2.80 65.52 30.92
N ILE A 13 -1.78 66.33 31.20
CA ILE A 13 -0.41 66.10 30.68
C ILE A 13 0.20 64.83 31.31
N PHE A 14 -0.05 64.58 32.60
CA PHE A 14 0.41 63.36 33.29
C PHE A 14 -0.36 62.09 32.84
N LEU A 15 -1.62 62.22 32.45
CA LEU A 15 -2.41 61.15 31.83
C LEU A 15 -1.96 60.85 30.39
N PHE A 16 -1.32 61.81 29.69
CA PHE A 16 -0.78 61.60 28.36
C PHE A 16 0.50 60.74 28.36
N GLU A 17 1.32 60.80 29.42
CA GLU A 17 2.49 59.91 29.56
C GLU A 17 2.15 58.50 30.06
N ARG A 18 0.98 58.27 30.67
CA ARG A 18 0.56 56.91 31.09
C ARG A 18 0.13 55.99 29.94
N ASN A 19 0.07 56.51 28.72
CA ASN A 19 0.01 55.70 27.51
C ASN A 19 1.39 55.45 26.92
N LEU A 20 2.42 55.33 27.78
CA LEU A 20 3.58 54.48 27.53
C LEU A 20 3.06 53.13 27.06
N MET A 21 2.96 53.05 25.74
CA MET A 21 2.63 51.90 24.94
C MET A 21 3.60 50.83 25.39
N ARG A 22 3.16 50.00 26.35
CA ARG A 22 3.82 48.74 26.63
C ARG A 22 3.74 48.00 25.31
N PRO A 23 4.84 47.76 24.59
CA PRO A 23 4.78 46.80 23.52
C PRO A 23 4.34 45.51 24.20
N ASN A 24 3.15 45.02 23.85
CA ASN A 24 2.81 43.65 24.13
C ASN A 24 3.78 42.85 23.27
N ILE A 25 4.93 42.49 23.83
CA ILE A 25 5.83 41.52 23.23
C ILE A 25 5.07 40.21 23.32
N SER A 26 4.15 40.00 22.38
CA SER A 26 3.59 38.70 22.10
C SER A 26 4.80 37.81 21.85
N ARG A 27 5.10 36.93 22.81
CA ARG A 27 6.18 35.96 22.66
C ARG A 27 5.91 35.24 21.35
N GLN A 28 6.80 35.39 20.37
CA GLN A 28 6.75 34.61 19.15
C GLN A 28 7.01 33.15 19.55
N THR A 29 5.94 32.42 19.85
CA THR A 29 5.98 30.97 20.06
C THR A 29 6.02 30.32 18.68
N GLY A 30 7.19 30.33 18.07
CA GLY A 30 7.51 29.62 16.83
C GLY A 30 8.47 28.48 17.11
N PHE A 31 8.46 27.47 16.25
CA PHE A 31 9.45 26.39 16.25
C PHE A 31 10.84 26.97 15.98
N SER A 32 11.87 26.57 16.73
CA SER A 32 13.22 27.02 16.42
C SER A 32 13.72 26.32 15.14
N LEU A 33 14.49 27.03 14.31
CA LEU A 33 15.08 26.47 13.10
C LEU A 33 15.95 25.25 13.41
N ILE A 34 16.71 25.30 14.51
CA ILE A 34 17.54 24.17 14.94
C ILE A 34 16.69 22.97 15.37
N GLU A 35 15.51 23.22 15.92
CA GLU A 35 14.53 22.22 16.35
C GLU A 35 13.96 21.51 15.12
N ALA A 36 13.59 22.27 14.07
CA ALA A 36 13.11 21.70 12.82
C ALA A 36 14.20 20.88 12.11
N ILE A 37 15.43 21.40 12.08
CA ILE A 37 16.56 20.74 11.43
C ILE A 37 16.92 19.44 12.15
N MET A 38 16.99 19.45 13.48
CA MET A 38 17.25 18.25 14.29
C MET A 38 16.19 17.16 14.05
N VAL A 39 14.91 17.53 14.03
CA VAL A 39 13.81 16.58 13.83
C VAL A 39 13.89 15.92 12.45
N VAL A 40 14.07 16.72 11.39
CA VAL A 40 14.19 16.18 10.03
C VAL A 40 15.44 15.33 9.88
N ALA A 41 16.56 15.70 10.52
CA ALA A 41 17.78 14.90 10.49
C ALA A 41 17.60 13.51 11.14
N ILE A 42 16.91 13.43 12.28
CA ILE A 42 16.64 12.14 12.95
C ILE A 42 15.68 11.28 12.11
N VAL A 43 14.60 11.87 11.58
CA VAL A 43 13.66 11.15 10.71
C VAL A 43 14.37 10.64 9.44
N ALA A 44 15.26 11.44 8.84
CA ALA A 44 16.05 11.03 7.69
C ALA A 44 17.00 9.85 8.01
N LEU A 45 17.62 9.83 9.19
CA LEU A 45 18.47 8.73 9.64
C LEU A 45 17.69 7.42 9.76
N VAL A 46 16.51 7.46 10.40
CA VAL A 46 15.64 6.28 10.52
C VAL A 46 15.13 5.84 9.15
N ALA A 47 14.68 6.79 8.31
CA ALA A 47 14.17 6.50 6.97
C ALA A 47 15.24 5.86 6.07
N ALA A 48 16.51 6.26 6.19
CA ALA A 48 17.60 5.69 5.40
C ALA A 48 17.77 4.17 5.62
N VAL A 49 17.50 3.67 6.84
CA VAL A 49 17.57 2.23 7.16
C VAL A 49 16.23 1.53 6.93
N ALA A 50 15.13 2.21 7.26
CA ALA A 50 13.78 1.63 7.20
C ALA A 50 13.23 1.54 5.76
N VAL A 51 13.51 2.50 4.89
CA VAL A 51 12.95 2.51 3.53
C VAL A 51 13.45 1.34 2.67
N PRO A 52 14.76 1.00 2.61
CA PRO A 52 15.22 -0.15 1.84
C PRO A 52 14.61 -1.47 2.31
N SER A 53 14.56 -1.69 3.63
CA SER A 53 13.98 -2.91 4.22
C SER A 53 12.47 -2.99 3.98
N LEU A 54 11.75 -1.87 4.08
CA LEU A 54 10.31 -1.80 3.78
C LEU A 54 9.99 -2.21 2.33
N MET A 55 10.81 -1.80 1.36
CA MET A 55 10.61 -2.17 -0.04
C MET A 55 10.76 -3.69 -0.26
N GLY A 56 11.78 -4.29 0.36
CA GLY A 56 11.98 -5.74 0.31
C GLY A 56 10.85 -6.52 0.98
N SER A 57 10.41 -6.09 2.16
CA SER A 57 9.28 -6.72 2.88
C SER A 57 7.98 -6.65 2.09
N LYS A 58 7.72 -5.56 1.35
CA LYS A 58 6.55 -5.45 0.48
C LYS A 58 6.57 -6.45 -0.66
N ASP A 59 7.71 -6.61 -1.35
CA ASP A 59 7.80 -7.58 -2.45
C ASP A 59 7.70 -9.03 -1.95
N ALA A 60 8.34 -9.35 -0.81
CA ALA A 60 8.20 -10.66 -0.17
C ALA A 60 6.76 -10.95 0.25
N ALA A 61 6.05 -9.97 0.81
CA ALA A 61 4.64 -10.10 1.17
C ALA A 61 3.74 -10.30 -0.05
N GLU A 62 4.00 -9.59 -1.16
CA GLU A 62 3.29 -9.80 -2.42
C GLU A 62 3.49 -11.23 -2.94
N LYS A 63 4.74 -11.73 -2.99
CA LYS A 63 5.05 -13.10 -3.41
C LYS A 63 4.33 -14.13 -2.52
N ALA A 64 4.36 -13.95 -1.19
CA ALA A 64 3.64 -14.81 -0.27
C ALA A 64 2.12 -14.83 -0.52
N ALA A 65 1.51 -13.66 -0.79
CA ALA A 65 0.09 -13.55 -1.11
C ALA A 65 -0.28 -14.27 -2.43
N ILE A 66 0.62 -14.30 -3.41
CA ILE A 66 0.43 -15.10 -4.63
C ILE A 66 0.49 -16.59 -4.33
N VAL A 67 1.47 -17.04 -3.55
CA VAL A 67 1.60 -18.46 -3.15
C VAL A 67 0.34 -18.94 -2.42
N VAL A 68 -0.19 -18.13 -1.49
CA VAL A 68 -1.45 -18.44 -0.80
C VAL A 68 -2.64 -18.41 -1.77
N GLY A 69 -2.66 -17.45 -2.70
CA GLY A 69 -3.67 -17.38 -3.76
C GLY A 69 -3.68 -18.64 -4.64
N LEU A 70 -2.52 -19.12 -5.06
CA LEU A 70 -2.38 -20.36 -5.84
C LEU A 70 -2.89 -21.58 -5.06
N ARG A 71 -2.59 -21.68 -3.75
CA ARG A 71 -3.14 -22.75 -2.90
C ARG A 71 -4.66 -22.68 -2.74
N SER A 72 -5.21 -21.47 -2.69
CA SER A 72 -6.66 -21.24 -2.66
C SER A 72 -7.29 -21.70 -3.97
N MET A 73 -6.71 -21.28 -5.12
CA MET A 73 -7.11 -21.75 -6.45
C MET A 73 -7.07 -23.28 -6.54
N HIS A 74 -6.02 -23.92 -6.03
CA HIS A 74 -5.91 -25.38 -6.02
C HIS A 74 -7.02 -26.06 -5.20
N THR A 75 -7.38 -25.48 -4.05
CA THR A 75 -8.47 -26.00 -3.22
C THR A 75 -9.81 -25.88 -3.94
N ASP A 76 -10.05 -24.74 -4.60
CA ASP A 76 -11.25 -24.53 -5.41
C ASP A 76 -11.29 -25.46 -6.63
N GLU A 77 -10.15 -25.71 -7.27
CA GLU A 77 -10.01 -26.68 -8.36
C GLU A 77 -10.39 -28.09 -7.91
N ILE A 78 -9.95 -28.51 -6.72
CA ILE A 78 -10.35 -29.80 -6.15
C ILE A 78 -11.86 -29.84 -5.90
N ALA A 79 -12.43 -28.79 -5.30
CA ALA A 79 -13.88 -28.71 -5.03
C ALA A 79 -14.72 -28.70 -6.33
N PHE A 80 -14.22 -28.03 -7.37
CA PHE A 80 -14.85 -28.04 -8.68
C PHE A 80 -14.75 -29.43 -9.33
N HIS A 81 -13.59 -30.08 -9.23
CA HIS A 81 -13.36 -31.42 -9.76
C HIS A 81 -14.25 -32.48 -9.11
N THR A 82 -14.44 -32.45 -7.78
CA THR A 82 -15.35 -33.39 -7.10
C THR A 82 -16.80 -33.24 -7.55
N THR A 83 -17.20 -32.04 -7.94
CA THR A 83 -18.58 -31.75 -8.39
C THR A 83 -18.80 -32.02 -9.88
N ARG A 84 -17.78 -31.76 -10.73
CA ARG A 84 -17.93 -31.72 -12.20
C ARG A 84 -17.06 -32.74 -12.95
N ALA A 85 -16.32 -33.59 -12.24
CA ALA A 85 -15.44 -34.64 -12.78
C ALA A 85 -14.41 -34.12 -13.82
N ARG A 86 -14.02 -32.85 -13.67
CA ARG A 86 -12.95 -32.17 -14.41
C ARG A 86 -12.51 -30.93 -13.62
N TYR A 87 -11.29 -30.50 -13.83
CA TYR A 87 -10.79 -29.20 -13.37
C TYR A 87 -11.46 -28.05 -14.13
N ALA A 88 -11.51 -26.89 -13.50
CA ALA A 88 -12.06 -25.66 -14.04
C ALA A 88 -11.08 -25.01 -15.01
N ARG A 89 -11.60 -24.15 -15.90
CA ARG A 89 -10.77 -23.11 -16.52
C ARG A 89 -10.64 -21.93 -15.55
N LEU A 90 -9.64 -21.08 -15.71
CA LEU A 90 -9.49 -19.88 -14.86
C LEU A 90 -10.74 -18.99 -14.81
N SER A 91 -11.47 -18.87 -15.91
CA SER A 91 -12.75 -18.15 -15.94
C SER A 91 -13.82 -18.78 -15.06
N GLU A 92 -13.99 -20.10 -15.18
CA GLU A 92 -14.94 -20.87 -14.38
C GLU A 92 -14.55 -20.94 -12.90
N LEU A 93 -13.24 -21.03 -12.62
CA LEU A 93 -12.70 -21.05 -11.27
C LEU A 93 -12.94 -19.72 -10.57
N ASN A 94 -12.74 -18.60 -11.27
CA ASN A 94 -13.02 -17.27 -10.74
C ASN A 94 -14.51 -17.05 -10.52
N GLU A 95 -15.38 -17.55 -11.41
CA GLU A 95 -16.82 -17.51 -11.19
C GLU A 95 -17.23 -18.36 -9.98
N PHE A 96 -16.69 -19.58 -9.87
CA PHE A 96 -16.93 -20.49 -8.75
C PHE A 96 -16.53 -19.89 -7.40
N SER A 97 -15.43 -19.14 -7.37
CA SER A 97 -14.96 -18.48 -6.14
C SER A 97 -15.63 -17.12 -5.86
N GLY A 98 -16.54 -16.65 -6.71
CA GLY A 98 -17.19 -15.34 -6.53
C GLY A 98 -16.31 -14.15 -6.92
N SER A 99 -15.47 -14.32 -7.94
CA SER A 99 -14.57 -13.32 -8.53
C SER A 99 -13.43 -12.85 -7.61
N LEU A 100 -12.94 -13.71 -6.71
CA LEU A 100 -11.91 -13.36 -5.73
C LEU A 100 -10.49 -13.30 -6.30
N TYR A 101 -10.25 -13.89 -7.47
CA TYR A 101 -8.89 -14.08 -7.98
C TYR A 101 -8.39 -12.95 -8.88
N GLY A 102 -9.28 -12.09 -9.36
CA GLY A 102 -8.96 -10.89 -10.11
C GLY A 102 -9.90 -10.66 -11.28
N ASP A 103 -9.51 -9.73 -12.13
CA ASP A 103 -10.25 -9.40 -13.34
C ASP A 103 -9.92 -10.41 -14.43
N LEU A 104 -10.96 -10.94 -15.07
CA LEU A 104 -10.81 -11.83 -16.22
C LEU A 104 -10.54 -11.01 -17.49
N TYR A 105 -9.45 -11.34 -18.17
CA TYR A 105 -9.13 -10.86 -19.50
C TYR A 105 -8.87 -12.07 -20.39
N GLU A 106 -9.83 -12.36 -21.27
CA GLU A 106 -9.84 -13.56 -22.13
C GLU A 106 -9.75 -14.87 -21.32
N SER A 107 -8.62 -15.56 -21.36
CA SER A 107 -8.33 -16.81 -20.63
C SER A 107 -7.44 -16.60 -19.40
N THR A 108 -7.11 -15.35 -19.09
CA THR A 108 -6.11 -14.97 -18.10
C THR A 108 -6.76 -14.17 -16.97
N LEU A 109 -6.34 -14.43 -15.73
CA LEU A 109 -6.74 -13.63 -14.57
C LEU A 109 -5.67 -12.61 -14.25
N ARG A 110 -6.05 -11.34 -14.09
CA ARG A 110 -5.13 -10.29 -13.70
C ARG A 110 -5.47 -9.77 -12.31
N ARG A 111 -4.49 -9.83 -11.42
CA ARG A 111 -4.57 -9.24 -10.07
C ARG A 111 -3.42 -8.28 -9.87
N ARG A 112 -3.72 -6.99 -10.01
CA ARG A 112 -2.73 -5.91 -9.83
C ARG A 112 -1.57 -6.04 -10.84
N THR A 113 -0.37 -6.36 -10.35
CA THR A 113 0.86 -6.58 -11.15
C THR A 113 1.07 -8.03 -11.57
N TRP A 114 0.24 -8.95 -11.06
CA TRP A 114 0.35 -10.38 -11.30
C TRP A 114 -0.70 -10.84 -12.29
N THR A 115 -0.29 -11.79 -13.11
CA THR A 115 -1.11 -12.39 -14.16
C THR A 115 -1.07 -13.89 -13.99
N PHE A 116 -2.23 -14.52 -13.98
CA PHE A 116 -2.41 -15.97 -13.88
C PHE A 116 -2.92 -16.50 -15.22
N LEU A 117 -2.23 -17.49 -15.77
CA LEU A 117 -2.65 -18.21 -16.96
C LEU A 117 -2.57 -19.71 -16.70
N MET A 118 -3.40 -20.49 -17.39
CA MET A 118 -3.23 -21.95 -17.43
C MET A 118 -2.29 -22.31 -18.56
N THR A 119 -1.30 -23.18 -18.27
CA THR A 119 -0.38 -23.71 -19.27
C THR A 119 -0.24 -25.21 -19.05
N PRO A 120 -0.35 -26.06 -20.08
CA PRO A 120 -0.75 -25.75 -21.47
C PRO A 120 -2.21 -25.29 -21.57
N ASP A 121 -2.59 -24.72 -22.73
CA ASP A 121 -3.95 -24.19 -22.97
C ASP A 121 -5.03 -25.24 -22.63
N PRO A 122 -5.99 -24.92 -21.74
CA PRO A 122 -6.87 -25.93 -21.17
C PRO A 122 -7.92 -26.43 -22.16
N THR A 123 -7.67 -27.61 -22.73
CA THR A 123 -8.67 -28.40 -23.44
C THR A 123 -9.56 -29.18 -22.47
N ASN A 124 -10.80 -29.51 -22.88
CA ASN A 124 -11.70 -30.32 -22.05
C ASN A 124 -11.13 -31.72 -21.74
N ALA A 125 -10.23 -32.24 -22.58
CA ALA A 125 -9.60 -33.54 -22.37
C ALA A 125 -8.47 -33.44 -21.33
N THR A 126 -7.62 -32.42 -21.40
CA THR A 126 -6.51 -32.22 -20.45
C THR A 126 -7.02 -31.92 -19.06
N LEU A 127 -8.06 -31.08 -18.93
CA LEU A 127 -8.66 -30.73 -17.63
C LEU A 127 -9.31 -31.92 -16.88
N ARG A 128 -9.47 -33.09 -17.51
CA ARG A 128 -9.93 -34.29 -16.79
C ARG A 128 -8.82 -34.98 -16.01
N THR A 129 -7.56 -34.71 -16.35
CA THR A 129 -6.41 -35.44 -15.81
C THR A 129 -5.42 -34.52 -15.12
N GLN A 130 -5.21 -33.32 -15.66
CA GLN A 130 -4.17 -32.40 -15.18
C GLN A 130 -4.54 -30.94 -15.43
N TYR A 131 -3.97 -30.07 -14.61
CA TYR A 131 -3.98 -28.63 -14.84
C TYR A 131 -2.69 -28.05 -14.27
N GLN A 132 -2.27 -26.92 -14.81
CA GLN A 132 -1.18 -26.16 -14.26
C GLN A 132 -1.47 -24.67 -14.43
N ILE A 133 -1.39 -23.94 -13.31
CA ILE A 133 -1.60 -22.49 -13.26
C ILE A 133 -0.25 -21.83 -13.07
N LEU A 134 0.11 -20.96 -14.01
CA LEU A 134 1.29 -20.11 -13.97
C LEU A 134 0.89 -18.70 -13.52
N ALA A 135 1.44 -18.26 -12.38
CA ALA A 135 1.39 -16.88 -11.93
C ALA A 135 2.71 -16.18 -12.25
N TYR A 136 2.68 -15.09 -13.00
CA TYR A 136 3.89 -14.34 -13.33
C TYR A 136 3.68 -12.84 -13.18
N LYS A 137 4.78 -12.16 -12.83
CA LYS A 137 4.87 -10.70 -12.69
C LYS A 137 5.75 -10.16 -13.80
N MET A 138 5.25 -9.22 -14.60
CA MET A 138 6.03 -8.55 -15.64
C MET A 138 6.43 -7.14 -15.22
N LYS A 139 7.65 -6.75 -15.56
CA LYS A 139 8.15 -5.37 -15.45
C LYS A 139 8.93 -5.03 -16.72
N ASN A 140 8.53 -3.95 -17.40
CA ASN A 140 9.15 -3.48 -18.65
C ASN A 140 9.29 -4.57 -19.72
N GLY A 141 8.26 -5.41 -19.91
CA GLY A 141 8.26 -6.49 -20.91
C GLY A 141 9.08 -7.73 -20.53
N ARG A 142 9.67 -7.79 -19.33
CA ARG A 142 10.39 -8.97 -18.81
C ARG A 142 9.64 -9.59 -17.64
N ILE A 143 9.58 -10.92 -17.59
CA ILE A 143 9.10 -11.66 -16.42
C ILE A 143 10.15 -11.54 -15.31
N ILE A 144 9.73 -10.98 -14.18
CA ILE A 144 10.60 -10.74 -13.02
C ILE A 144 10.39 -11.75 -11.89
N SER A 145 9.25 -12.44 -11.85
CA SER A 145 8.99 -13.53 -10.92
C SER A 145 7.90 -14.43 -11.50
N ALA A 146 8.03 -15.74 -11.32
CA ALA A 146 7.06 -16.70 -11.81
C ALA A 146 6.93 -17.89 -10.85
N PHE A 147 5.68 -18.20 -10.51
CA PHE A 147 5.28 -19.35 -9.70
C PHE A 147 4.32 -20.22 -10.49
N THR A 148 4.39 -21.52 -10.27
CA THR A 148 3.50 -22.50 -10.88
C THR A 148 2.87 -23.35 -9.79
N ILE A 149 1.64 -23.78 -10.00
CA ILE A 149 1.01 -24.84 -9.20
C ILE A 149 0.35 -25.83 -10.17
N ASP A 150 0.44 -27.10 -9.83
CA ASP A 150 -0.16 -28.19 -10.60
C ASP A 150 -1.20 -28.95 -9.76
N GLN A 151 -1.77 -30.02 -10.33
CA GLN A 151 -2.73 -30.88 -9.63
C GLN A 151 -2.17 -31.59 -8.38
N SER A 152 -0.85 -31.63 -8.18
CA SER A 152 -0.25 -32.17 -6.96
C SER A 152 -0.33 -31.20 -5.78
N GLY A 153 -0.64 -29.93 -6.03
CA GLY A 153 -0.71 -28.87 -5.02
C GLY A 153 0.66 -28.32 -4.62
N VAL A 154 1.74 -28.77 -5.26
CA VAL A 154 3.09 -28.26 -5.04
C VAL A 154 3.26 -26.94 -5.79
N VAL A 155 3.67 -25.90 -5.07
CA VAL A 155 4.01 -24.61 -5.67
C VAL A 155 5.47 -24.61 -6.11
N GLY A 156 5.70 -24.66 -7.42
CA GLY A 156 7.01 -24.51 -8.03
C GLY A 156 7.38 -23.05 -8.24
N THR A 157 8.66 -22.71 -8.08
CA THR A 157 9.20 -21.40 -8.46
C THR A 157 10.00 -21.56 -9.74
N LEU A 158 9.63 -20.83 -10.80
CA LEU A 158 10.32 -20.90 -12.09
C LEU A 158 11.37 -19.80 -12.21
N LEU A 159 11.11 -18.62 -11.63
CA LEU A 159 12.02 -17.48 -11.61
C LEU A 159 11.88 -16.77 -10.25
N PRO A 160 12.99 -16.56 -9.51
CA PRO A 160 12.97 -15.87 -8.21
C PRO A 160 12.63 -14.38 -8.31
#